data_AF-A0A645HQD8-F1
#
_entry.id   AF-A0A645HQD8-F1
#
_cell.length_a   1.000
_cell.length_b   1.000
_cell.length_c   1.000
_cell.angle_alpha   90.00
_cell.angle_beta   90.00
_cell.angle_gamma   90.00
#
_symmetry.space_group_name_H-M   'P 1'
#
loop_
_entity.id
_entity.type
_entity.pdbx_description
1 polymer ?
#
loop_
_entity_poly.entity_id
_entity_poly.type
_entity_poly.pdbx_seq_one_letter_code
_entity_poly.pdbx_strand_id
1 'polypeptide(L)'
;MVSEYMNEMEKAPVLKASGLDERFKLLADFGGTVLAGREMEKGTGMQFVTWLWDYKRTGVTLGHYFGDGYQNAKKDFALRSGLVAVEKQFTPEQLTALYLCTSDALNYCLDISYEQDQLIRSAQSLIEETVPDLQQRIEAQQEQGQQYEQTM
;
A
#
# COMPACT_ATOMS: atom_id res chain seq x y z
N MET A 1 -13.65 14.96 -13.29
CA MET A 1 -12.36 15.23 -12.62
C MET A 1 -11.28 14.56 -13.43
N VAL A 2 -10.24 15.30 -13.84
CA VAL A 2 -9.05 14.71 -14.45
C VAL A 2 -8.29 14.01 -13.32
N SER A 3 -8.03 12.71 -13.44
CA SER A 3 -7.29 11.97 -12.43
C SER A 3 -5.89 12.59 -12.24
N GLU A 4 -5.41 12.74 -11.00
CA GLU A 4 -4.12 13.37 -10.64
C GLU A 4 -2.96 12.90 -11.55
N TYR A 5 -2.94 11.61 -11.89
CA TYR A 5 -1.91 11.01 -12.73
C TYR A 5 -1.93 11.46 -14.19
N MET A 6 -3.05 11.95 -14.74
CA MET A 6 -3.18 12.26 -16.16
C MET A 6 -2.23 13.40 -16.57
N ASN A 7 -2.19 14.46 -15.76
CA ASN A 7 -1.32 15.61 -15.99
C ASN A 7 0.16 15.24 -15.80
N GLU A 8 0.47 14.38 -14.81
CA GLU A 8 1.83 13.90 -14.59
C GLU A 8 2.31 13.01 -15.74
N MET A 9 1.45 12.12 -16.25
CA MET A 9 1.72 11.26 -17.39
C MET A 9 1.97 12.03 -18.69
N GLU A 10 1.21 13.11 -18.92
CA GLU A 10 1.37 13.95 -20.11
C GLU A 10 2.72 14.65 -20.14
N LYS A 11 3.16 15.17 -18.98
CA LYS A 11 4.42 15.91 -18.83
C LYS A 11 5.64 15.01 -18.65
N ALA A 12 5.44 13.77 -18.24
CA ALA A 12 6.52 12.85 -17.94
C ALA A 12 7.37 12.51 -19.19
N PRO A 13 8.70 12.45 -19.04
CA PRO A 13 9.58 11.98 -20.10
C PRO A 13 9.38 10.48 -20.34
N VAL A 14 9.73 10.01 -21.54
CA VAL A 14 9.77 8.57 -21.82
C VAL A 14 10.90 7.93 -21.01
N LEU A 15 10.59 6.85 -20.30
CA LEU A 15 11.59 6.02 -19.60
C LEU A 15 12.50 5.36 -20.62
N LYS A 16 13.81 5.60 -20.49
CA LYS A 16 14.82 4.98 -21.34
C LYS A 16 15.53 3.88 -20.55
N ALA A 17 15.25 2.63 -20.90
CA ALA A 17 15.88 1.46 -20.33
C ALA A 17 16.10 0.41 -21.44
N SER A 18 17.22 -0.28 -21.39
CA SER A 18 17.59 -1.32 -22.35
C SER A 18 16.60 -2.49 -22.27
N GLY A 19 16.10 -2.95 -23.42
CA GLY A 19 15.10 -4.02 -23.50
C GLY A 19 13.66 -3.59 -23.17
N LEU A 20 13.42 -2.31 -22.90
CA LEU A 20 12.08 -1.74 -22.79
C LEU A 20 11.65 -1.19 -24.16
N ASP A 21 10.93 -2.01 -24.93
CA ASP A 21 10.42 -1.61 -26.25
C ASP A 21 9.17 -0.71 -26.17
N GLU A 22 8.51 -0.70 -25.00
CA GLU A 22 7.23 -0.02 -24.80
C GLU A 22 7.39 1.41 -24.25
N ARG A 23 6.51 2.32 -24.67
CA ARG A 23 6.53 3.75 -24.31
C ARG A 23 6.04 4.02 -22.89
N PHE A 24 6.74 3.48 -21.90
CA PHE A 24 6.52 3.87 -20.51
C PHE A 24 7.00 5.30 -20.27
N LYS A 25 6.21 6.05 -19.52
CA LYS A 25 6.52 7.37 -19.01
C LYS A 25 7.12 7.25 -17.62
N LEU A 26 8.22 7.94 -17.37
CA LEU A 26 8.88 7.97 -16.07
C LEU A 26 8.16 8.98 -15.16
N LEU A 27 7.47 8.47 -14.14
CA LEU A 27 6.73 9.29 -13.17
C LEU A 27 7.58 9.62 -11.94
N ALA A 28 8.41 8.68 -11.47
CA ALA A 28 9.37 8.91 -10.38
C ALA A 28 10.57 7.96 -10.46
N ASP A 29 11.73 8.40 -9.97
CA ASP A 29 12.95 7.60 -9.81
C ASP A 29 13.61 7.94 -8.48
N PHE A 30 13.68 6.98 -7.57
CA PHE A 30 14.32 7.14 -6.26
C PHE A 30 14.79 5.81 -5.69
N GLY A 31 15.91 5.81 -4.96
CA GLY A 31 16.38 4.62 -4.21
C GLY A 31 16.63 3.38 -5.08
N GLY A 32 16.95 3.57 -6.36
CA GLY A 32 17.11 2.46 -7.32
C GLY A 32 15.79 1.86 -7.80
N THR A 33 14.64 2.45 -7.42
CA THR A 33 13.31 2.07 -7.88
C THR A 33 12.77 3.13 -8.85
N VAL A 34 12.02 2.69 -9.85
CA VAL A 34 11.32 3.53 -10.83
C VAL A 34 9.83 3.31 -10.68
N LEU A 35 9.03 4.38 -10.69
CA LEU A 35 7.60 4.34 -10.97
C LEU A 35 7.38 4.83 -12.40
N ALA A 36 6.74 4.00 -13.20
CA ALA A 36 6.42 4.31 -14.58
C ALA A 36 4.93 4.07 -14.86
N GLY A 37 4.42 4.73 -15.89
CA GLY A 37 3.05 4.53 -16.35
C GLY A 37 2.97 4.50 -17.87
N ARG A 38 1.92 3.89 -18.40
CA ARG A 38 1.53 3.99 -19.81
C ARG A 38 0.03 3.88 -19.95
N GLU A 39 -0.48 4.38 -21.06
CA GLU A 39 -1.82 4.07 -21.50
C GLU A 39 -1.85 2.63 -22.03
N MET A 40 -2.89 1.86 -21.69
CA MET A 40 -3.10 0.52 -22.24
C MET A 40 -3.52 0.60 -23.71
N GLU A 41 -3.28 -0.48 -24.46
CA GLU A 41 -3.72 -0.55 -25.84
C GLU A 41 -5.21 -0.28 -25.97
N LYS A 42 -5.59 0.47 -27.01
CA LYS A 42 -6.99 0.86 -27.32
C LYS A 42 -7.63 1.81 -26.29
N GLY A 43 -6.85 2.46 -25.43
CA GLY A 43 -7.35 3.48 -24.49
C GLY A 43 -8.29 2.91 -23.43
N THR A 44 -8.13 1.63 -23.08
CA THR A 44 -8.99 0.92 -22.13
C THR A 44 -8.70 1.22 -20.68
N GLY A 45 -7.63 1.98 -20.40
CA GLY A 45 -7.19 2.32 -19.05
C GLY A 45 -5.70 2.63 -19.01
N MET A 46 -5.18 2.72 -17.79
CA MET A 46 -3.79 3.03 -17.50
C MET A 46 -3.10 1.84 -16.85
N GLN A 47 -1.87 1.58 -17.24
CA GLN A 47 -1.00 0.63 -16.56
C GLN A 47 0.11 1.38 -15.84
N PHE A 48 0.26 1.13 -14.55
CA PHE A 48 1.38 1.61 -13.75
C PHE A 48 2.27 0.44 -13.38
N VAL A 49 3.58 0.70 -13.31
CA VAL A 49 4.58 -0.31 -12.99
C VAL A 49 5.65 0.28 -12.09
N THR A 50 6.09 -0.48 -11.10
CA THR A 50 7.30 -0.18 -10.34
C THR A 50 8.39 -1.18 -10.71
N TRP A 51 9.59 -0.70 -11.02
CA TRP A 51 10.75 -1.54 -11.32
C TRP A 51 11.94 -1.20 -10.43
N LEU A 52 12.92 -2.10 -10.36
CA LEU A 52 14.26 -1.75 -9.90
C LEU A 52 15.17 -1.51 -11.10
N TRP A 53 16.03 -0.50 -11.01
CA TRP A 53 17.18 -0.40 -11.89
C TRP A 53 18.10 -1.60 -11.70
N ASP A 54 18.68 -2.08 -12.80
CA ASP A 54 19.84 -2.96 -12.71
C ASP A 54 21.03 -2.23 -12.06
N TYR A 55 22.07 -2.97 -11.68
CA TYR A 55 23.26 -2.41 -11.05
C TYR A 55 23.91 -1.27 -11.86
N LYS A 56 23.84 -1.33 -13.20
CA LYS A 56 24.44 -0.34 -14.11
C LYS A 56 23.49 0.83 -14.44
N ARG A 57 22.25 0.80 -13.95
CA ARG A 57 21.14 1.69 -14.31
C ARG A 57 20.92 1.77 -15.82
N THR A 58 21.10 0.65 -16.52
CA THR A 58 20.92 0.56 -17.97
C THR A 58 19.61 -0.09 -18.37
N GLY A 59 19.15 -1.05 -17.59
CA GLY A 59 17.88 -1.75 -17.74
C GLY A 59 17.10 -1.76 -16.42
N VAL A 60 15.85 -2.17 -16.49
CA VAL A 60 14.95 -2.30 -15.34
C VAL A 60 14.51 -3.76 -15.16
N THR A 61 14.27 -4.17 -13.92
CA THR A 61 13.95 -5.56 -13.55
C THR A 61 12.92 -5.61 -12.42
N LEU A 62 12.42 -6.82 -12.11
CA LEU A 62 11.53 -7.10 -10.96
C LEU A 62 10.28 -6.21 -10.90
N GLY A 63 9.51 -6.17 -11.99
CA GLY A 63 8.35 -5.29 -12.15
C GLY A 63 7.12 -5.71 -11.35
N HIS A 64 6.50 -4.79 -10.60
CA HIS A 64 5.13 -4.95 -10.07
C HIS A 64 4.15 -4.13 -10.92
N TYR A 65 3.10 -4.75 -11.44
CA TYR A 65 2.19 -4.16 -12.42
C TYR A 65 0.80 -3.89 -11.82
N PHE A 66 0.24 -2.72 -12.11
CA PHE A 66 -1.03 -2.25 -11.56
C PHE A 66 -1.90 -1.69 -12.70
N GLY A 67 -3.03 -2.33 -12.98
CA GLY A 67 -4.05 -1.82 -13.90
C GLY A 67 -4.98 -0.83 -13.20
N ASP A 68 -5.08 0.40 -13.71
CA ASP A 68 -5.85 1.54 -13.16
C ASP A 68 -5.60 1.85 -11.68
N GLY A 69 -4.48 1.32 -11.13
CA GLY A 69 -4.18 1.32 -9.70
C GLY A 69 -3.09 2.30 -9.32
N TYR A 70 -3.21 3.58 -9.71
CA TYR A 70 -2.15 4.58 -9.46
C TYR A 70 -1.77 4.70 -7.98
N GLN A 71 -2.75 4.69 -7.07
CA GLN A 71 -2.48 4.77 -5.63
C GLN A 71 -1.71 3.55 -5.10
N ASN A 72 -2.02 2.36 -5.60
CA ASN A 72 -1.30 1.14 -5.23
C ASN A 72 0.13 1.17 -5.76
N ALA A 73 0.34 1.66 -6.99
CA ALA A 73 1.67 1.85 -7.55
C ALA A 73 2.51 2.90 -6.78
N LYS A 74 1.89 3.99 -6.31
CA LYS A 74 2.55 4.98 -5.42
C LYS A 74 2.98 4.36 -4.10
N LYS A 75 2.09 3.61 -3.45
CA LYS A 75 2.39 2.92 -2.18
C LYS A 75 3.55 1.93 -2.36
N ASP A 76 3.47 1.08 -3.38
CA ASP A 76 4.51 0.10 -3.70
C ASP A 76 5.86 0.77 -4.02
N PHE A 77 5.85 1.85 -4.81
CA PHE A 77 7.04 2.65 -5.10
C PHE A 77 7.66 3.21 -3.80
N ALA A 78 6.85 3.79 -2.92
CA ALA A 78 7.33 4.38 -1.67
C ALA A 78 8.01 3.35 -0.76
N LEU A 79 7.49 2.12 -0.73
CA LEU A 79 8.10 1.02 0.03
C LEU A 79 9.41 0.56 -0.61
N ARG A 80 9.39 0.22 -1.90
CA ARG A 80 10.53 -0.37 -2.61
C ARG A 80 11.70 0.59 -2.79
N SER A 81 11.39 1.88 -2.94
CA SER A 81 12.40 2.95 -3.04
C SER A 81 13.03 3.31 -1.69
N GLY A 82 12.52 2.77 -0.59
CA GLY A 82 12.96 3.08 0.77
C GLY A 82 12.53 4.46 1.27
N LEU A 83 11.60 5.14 0.58
CA LEU A 83 10.98 6.38 1.08
C LEU A 83 10.19 6.11 2.38
N VAL A 84 9.66 4.91 2.52
CA VAL A 84 9.02 4.41 3.74
C VAL A 84 9.82 3.22 4.26
N ALA A 85 10.23 3.28 5.53
CA ALA A 85 10.96 2.19 6.17
C ALA A 85 10.08 0.93 6.27
N VAL A 86 10.57 -0.19 5.71
CA VAL A 86 9.90 -1.51 5.75
C VAL A 86 9.63 -1.96 7.19
N GLU A 87 10.50 -1.57 8.12
CA GLU A 87 10.39 -1.87 9.57
C GLU A 87 9.17 -1.21 10.25
N LYS A 88 8.42 -0.36 9.54
CA LYS A 88 7.17 0.25 10.02
C LYS A 88 5.90 -0.37 9.40
N GLN A 89 6.00 -1.51 8.74
CA GLN A 89 4.85 -2.21 8.16
C GLN A 89 4.28 -3.21 9.16
N PHE A 90 3.08 -2.95 9.64
CA PHE A 90 2.26 -3.98 10.29
C PHE A 90 1.56 -4.82 9.23
N THR A 91 1.51 -6.15 9.43
CA THR A 91 0.67 -7.00 8.58
C THR A 91 -0.82 -6.72 8.85
N PRO A 92 -1.73 -7.04 7.92
CA PRO A 92 -3.16 -6.94 8.17
C PRO A 92 -3.59 -7.65 9.47
N GLU A 93 -3.03 -8.83 9.77
CA GLU A 93 -3.31 -9.60 10.99
C GLU A 93 -2.83 -8.87 12.25
N GLN A 94 -1.64 -8.24 12.19
CA GLN A 94 -1.12 -7.43 13.29
C GLN A 94 -1.99 -6.19 13.52
N LEU A 95 -2.43 -5.54 12.46
CA LEU A 95 -3.34 -4.39 12.53
C LEU A 95 -4.72 -4.79 13.09
N THR A 96 -5.27 -5.93 12.68
CA THR A 96 -6.51 -6.48 13.24
C THR A 96 -6.38 -6.75 14.74
N ALA A 97 -5.28 -7.38 15.18
CA ALA A 97 -5.04 -7.61 16.60
C ALA A 97 -4.93 -6.29 17.39
N LEU A 98 -4.21 -5.30 16.86
CA LEU A 98 -4.12 -3.97 17.48
C LEU A 98 -5.48 -3.27 17.55
N TYR A 99 -6.32 -3.42 16.52
CA TYR A 99 -7.69 -2.88 16.52
C TYR A 99 -8.55 -3.49 17.63
N LEU A 100 -8.48 -4.80 17.83
CA LEU A 100 -9.19 -5.48 18.92
C LEU A 100 -8.69 -5.01 20.29
N CYS A 101 -7.37 -5.03 20.53
CA CYS A 101 -6.81 -4.57 21.81
C CYS A 101 -7.18 -3.11 22.13
N THR A 102 -7.19 -2.24 21.14
CA THR A 102 -7.61 -0.84 21.31
C THR A 102 -9.11 -0.69 21.54
N SER A 103 -9.93 -1.54 20.91
CA SER A 103 -11.38 -1.59 21.17
C SER A 103 -11.66 -2.01 22.61
N ASP A 104 -10.97 -3.04 23.10
CA ASP A 104 -11.08 -3.47 24.49
C ASP A 104 -10.62 -2.39 25.46
N ALA A 105 -9.52 -1.70 25.14
CA ALA A 105 -9.04 -0.58 25.94
C ALA A 105 -10.11 0.53 26.03
N LEU A 106 -10.72 0.94 24.91
CA LEU A 106 -11.77 1.97 24.89
C LEU A 106 -13.05 1.55 25.62
N ASN A 107 -13.38 0.25 25.62
CA ASN A 107 -14.61 -0.25 26.23
C ASN A 107 -14.47 -0.57 27.73
N TYR A 108 -13.30 -1.03 28.16
CA TYR A 108 -13.12 -1.63 29.49
C TYR A 108 -12.05 -0.96 30.34
N CYS A 109 -11.15 -0.15 29.77
CA CYS A 109 -10.11 0.53 30.55
C CYS A 109 -10.65 1.82 31.19
N LEU A 110 -10.58 1.90 32.52
CA LEU A 110 -11.12 3.03 33.30
C LEU A 110 -10.17 4.25 33.33
N ASP A 111 -8.88 4.06 33.03
CA ASP A 111 -7.82 5.07 33.22
C ASP A 111 -7.29 5.70 31.92
N ILE A 112 -8.09 5.65 30.84
CA ILE A 112 -7.71 6.31 29.58
C ILE A 112 -8.01 7.81 29.67
N SER A 113 -6.99 8.64 29.45
CA SER A 113 -7.18 10.09 29.38
C SER A 113 -7.95 10.48 28.11
N TYR A 114 -8.59 11.65 28.10
CA TYR A 114 -9.27 12.16 26.91
C TYR A 114 -8.34 12.24 25.68
N GLU A 115 -7.08 12.66 25.89
CA GLU A 115 -6.09 12.72 24.82
C GLU A 115 -5.73 11.33 24.27
N GLN A 116 -5.59 10.34 25.16
CA GLN A 116 -5.35 8.96 24.76
C GLN A 116 -6.54 8.35 24.00
N ASP A 117 -7.78 8.61 24.43
CA ASP A 117 -8.99 8.18 23.70
C ASP A 117 -8.99 8.71 22.26
N GLN A 118 -8.68 10.00 22.07
CA GLN A 118 -8.63 10.59 20.73
C GLN A 118 -7.52 9.98 19.86
N LEU A 119 -6.33 9.75 20.43
CA LEU A 119 -5.23 9.10 19.71
C LEU A 119 -5.58 7.65 19.32
N ILE A 120 -6.23 6.91 20.22
CA ILE A 120 -6.65 5.53 19.96
C ILE A 120 -7.69 5.49 18.85
N ARG A 121 -8.71 6.36 18.90
CA ARG A 121 -9.73 6.45 17.83
C ARG A 121 -9.14 6.85 16.48
N SER A 122 -8.19 7.79 16.49
CA SER A 122 -7.47 8.15 15.26
C SER A 122 -6.67 6.96 14.71
N ALA A 123 -6.03 6.17 15.57
CA ALA A 123 -5.31 4.97 15.15
C ALA A 123 -6.26 3.90 14.58
N GLN A 124 -7.44 3.69 15.20
CA GLN A 124 -8.46 2.77 14.68
C GLN A 124 -8.96 3.17 13.30
N SER A 125 -9.21 4.47 13.06
CA SER A 125 -9.60 4.97 11.74
C SER A 125 -8.53 4.71 10.68
N LEU A 126 -7.24 4.89 11.00
CA LEU A 126 -6.14 4.57 10.10
C LEU A 126 -6.05 3.06 9.79
N ILE A 127 -6.36 2.21 10.78
CA ILE A 127 -6.39 0.76 10.58
C ILE A 127 -7.54 0.37 9.64
N GLU A 128 -8.73 0.93 9.82
CA GLU A 128 -9.90 0.70 8.94
C GLU A 128 -9.62 1.09 7.49
N GLU A 129 -8.90 2.19 7.26
CA GLU A 129 -8.48 2.60 5.91
C GLU A 129 -7.39 1.67 5.32
N THR A 130 -6.55 1.09 6.18
CA THR A 130 -5.41 0.26 5.76
C THR A 130 -5.80 -1.19 5.51
N VAL A 131 -6.80 -1.71 6.24
CA VAL A 131 -7.25 -3.11 6.18
C VAL A 131 -8.70 -3.17 5.67
N PRO A 132 -8.93 -3.26 4.34
CA PRO A 132 -10.27 -3.15 3.77
C PRO A 132 -11.22 -4.31 4.12
N ASP A 133 -10.68 -5.45 4.55
CA ASP A 133 -11.40 -6.66 4.99
C ASP A 133 -11.36 -6.85 6.52
N LEU A 134 -11.12 -5.78 7.29
CA LEU A 134 -10.93 -5.81 8.74
C LEU A 134 -12.04 -6.59 9.47
N GLN A 135 -13.30 -6.33 9.12
CA GLN A 135 -14.45 -6.97 9.77
C GLN A 135 -14.45 -8.51 9.59
N GLN A 136 -14.15 -8.98 8.38
CA GLN A 136 -14.08 -10.41 8.07
C GLN A 136 -12.93 -11.08 8.83
N ARG A 137 -11.81 -10.37 9.01
CA ARG A 137 -10.66 -10.84 9.80
C ARG A 137 -10.99 -10.93 11.29
N ILE A 138 -11.73 -9.97 11.82
CA ILE A 138 -12.20 -9.98 13.22
C ILE A 138 -13.06 -11.22 13.46
N GLU A 139 -14.04 -11.47 12.60
CA GLU A 139 -14.93 -12.63 12.69
C GLU A 139 -14.13 -13.94 12.64
N ALA A 140 -13.21 -14.08 11.67
CA ALA A 140 -12.35 -15.26 11.56
C ALA A 140 -11.44 -15.49 12.79
N GLN A 141 -10.93 -14.43 13.42
CA GLN A 141 -10.12 -14.54 14.64
C GLN A 141 -10.96 -14.95 15.86
N GLN A 142 -12.19 -14.45 15.97
CA GLN A 142 -13.10 -14.81 17.05
C GLN A 142 -13.55 -16.28 16.94
N GLU A 143 -13.87 -16.75 15.74
CA GLU A 143 -14.22 -18.15 15.49
C GLU A 143 -13.08 -19.11 15.83
N GLN A 144 -11.84 -18.77 15.45
CA GLN A 144 -10.67 -19.57 15.82
C GLN A 144 -10.47 -19.61 17.35
N GLY A 145 -10.58 -18.48 18.05
CA GLY A 145 -10.46 -18.42 19.51
C GLY A 145 -11.47 -19.32 20.24
N GLN A 146 -12.73 -19.31 19.79
CA GLN A 146 -13.79 -20.15 20.37
C GLN A 146 -13.55 -21.66 20.14
N GLN A 147 -12.97 -22.03 19.01
CA GLN A 147 -12.67 -23.43 18.69
C GLN A 147 -11.54 -24.00 19.57
N TYR A 148 -10.56 -23.18 19.95
CA TYR A 148 -9.51 -23.57 20.90
C TYR A 148 -10.04 -23.72 22.33
N GLU A 149 -10.96 -22.86 22.78
CA GLU A 149 -11.56 -22.97 24.12
C GLU A 149 -12.45 -24.21 24.28
N GLN A 150 -13.10 -24.68 23.20
CA GLN A 150 -13.96 -25.87 23.23
C GLN A 150 -13.19 -27.21 23.19
N THR A 151 -11.89 -27.17 22.88
CA THR A 151 -11.04 -28.37 22.75
C THR A 151 -10.06 -28.55 23.93
N MET A 152 -10.09 -27.64 24.90
CA MET A 152 -9.41 -27.78 26.21
C MET A 152 -10.40 -28.22 27.30
#